data_AF-A0A954PR54-F1
#
_entry.id   AF-A0A954PR54-F1
#
_cell.length_a   1.000
_cell.length_b   1.000
_cell.length_c   1.000
_cell.angle_alpha   90.00
_cell.angle_beta   90.00
_cell.angle_gamma   90.00
#
_symmetry.space_group_name_H-M   'P 1'
#
loop_
_entity.id
_entity.type
_entity.pdbx_description
1 polymer ?
#
loop_
_entity_poly.entity_id
_entity_poly.type
_entity_poly.pdbx_seq_one_letter_code
_entity_poly.pdbx_strand_id
1 'polypeptide(L)'
;HDLEDSGDSTYGIFTNADLPYPEVTLSTGEKVRLDAAGYTRYRGVPNREDRRKVFQAFFGRYSEFTRTLGTTLYAQVKAHMFEKDVHQYDSSLQAALFPDNIPPAVYHQLIKDVHANLPTLHRYLKLRQELMGVDQLRYDDLYAPIIKGVDIHYTPEQAKELTYQAV
;
A
#
# COMPACT_ATOMS: atom_id res chain seq x y z
N HIS A 1 -8.92 -25.33 -3.32
CA HIS A 1 -7.80 -25.01 -2.43
C HIS A 1 -6.48 -24.86 -3.19
N ASP A 2 -5.81 -25.93 -3.65
CA ASP A 2 -4.47 -25.78 -4.29
C ASP A 2 -4.42 -24.86 -5.52
N LEU A 3 -5.48 -24.82 -6.33
CA LEU A 3 -5.60 -23.92 -7.48
C LEU A 3 -5.84 -22.45 -7.10
N GLU A 4 -6.38 -22.21 -5.91
CA GLU A 4 -6.72 -20.87 -5.40
C GLU A 4 -5.47 -20.19 -4.82
N ASP A 5 -4.65 -20.96 -4.10
CA ASP A 5 -3.52 -20.45 -3.36
C ASP A 5 -2.22 -20.35 -4.17
N SER A 6 -2.14 -20.98 -5.36
CA SER A 6 -0.87 -21.12 -6.08
C SER A 6 -0.31 -19.79 -6.59
N GLY A 7 -1.19 -18.91 -7.08
CA GLY A 7 -0.82 -17.56 -7.52
C GLY A 7 -0.37 -16.68 -6.35
N ASP A 8 -1.11 -16.74 -5.24
CA ASP A 8 -0.78 -16.01 -4.01
C ASP A 8 0.55 -16.45 -3.42
N SER A 9 0.72 -17.76 -3.27
CA SER A 9 1.93 -18.38 -2.70
C SER A 9 3.15 -18.05 -3.54
N THR A 10 3.03 -18.11 -4.88
CA THR A 10 4.13 -17.73 -5.78
C THR A 10 4.48 -16.26 -5.64
N TYR A 11 3.48 -15.38 -5.61
CA TYR A 11 3.70 -13.95 -5.37
C TYR A 11 4.39 -13.72 -4.02
N GLY A 12 3.87 -14.32 -2.94
CA GLY A 12 4.38 -14.17 -1.59
C GLY A 12 5.82 -14.68 -1.43
N ILE A 13 6.13 -15.89 -1.92
CA ILE A 13 7.51 -16.41 -1.92
C ILE A 13 8.42 -15.45 -2.70
N PHE A 14 7.99 -15.05 -3.89
CA PHE A 14 8.80 -14.16 -4.71
C PHE A 14 9.04 -12.81 -4.03
N THR A 15 8.01 -12.11 -3.55
CA THR A 15 8.18 -10.78 -2.96
C THR A 15 8.82 -10.79 -1.57
N ASN A 16 8.75 -11.90 -0.83
CA ASN A 16 9.26 -11.98 0.54
C ASN A 16 10.66 -12.60 0.64
N ALA A 17 11.02 -13.51 -0.28
CA ALA A 17 12.28 -14.24 -0.24
C ALA A 17 13.17 -13.99 -1.46
N ASP A 18 12.62 -14.09 -2.67
CA ASP A 18 13.45 -14.20 -3.88
C ASP A 18 13.72 -12.88 -4.58
N LEU A 19 12.83 -11.88 -4.45
CA LEU A 19 12.95 -10.61 -5.13
C LEU A 19 14.26 -9.93 -4.65
N PRO A 20 15.23 -9.69 -5.55
CA PRO A 20 16.53 -9.17 -5.14
C PRO A 20 16.43 -7.67 -4.85
N TYR A 21 15.88 -7.31 -3.71
CA TYR A 21 15.65 -5.91 -3.35
C TYR A 21 16.93 -5.07 -3.40
N PRO A 22 16.86 -3.83 -3.90
CA PRO A 22 18.03 -2.97 -4.03
C PRO A 22 18.46 -2.40 -2.68
N GLU A 23 19.72 -1.97 -2.62
CA GLU A 23 20.22 -1.09 -1.57
C GLU A 23 20.33 0.34 -2.09
N VAL A 24 20.06 1.32 -1.22
CA VAL A 24 20.20 2.75 -1.51
C VAL A 24 21.05 3.39 -0.42
N THR A 25 21.92 4.31 -0.81
CA THR A 25 22.64 5.18 0.14
C THR A 25 21.87 6.49 0.29
N LEU A 26 21.42 6.76 1.51
CA LEU A 26 20.74 8.00 1.88
C LEU A 26 21.74 9.15 1.98
N SER A 27 21.24 10.39 1.99
CA SER A 27 22.06 11.60 2.19
C SER A 27 22.81 11.63 3.53
N THR A 28 22.35 10.84 4.51
CA THR A 28 23.01 10.62 5.80
C THR A 28 24.26 9.74 5.71
N GLY A 29 24.50 9.08 4.56
CA GLY A 29 25.53 8.06 4.37
C GLY A 29 25.08 6.64 4.77
N GLU A 30 23.89 6.50 5.36
CA GLU A 30 23.32 5.20 5.70
C GLU A 30 23.00 4.39 4.43
N LYS A 31 23.44 3.14 4.39
CA LYS A 31 23.04 2.16 3.37
C LYS A 31 21.83 1.39 3.86
N VAL A 32 20.75 1.42 3.08
CA VAL A 32 19.48 0.80 3.45
C VAL A 32 19.03 -0.19 2.38
N ARG A 33 18.66 -1.40 2.81
CA ARG A 33 17.98 -2.38 1.96
C ARG A 33 16.50 -2.02 1.83
N LEU A 34 15.97 -2.06 0.62
CA LEU A 34 14.60 -1.70 0.32
C LEU A 34 13.74 -2.94 0.02
N ASP A 35 13.63 -3.85 0.97
CA ASP A 35 12.52 -4.81 1.00
C ASP A 35 11.22 -4.12 1.45
N ALA A 36 10.12 -4.87 1.61
CA ALA A 36 8.83 -4.28 1.99
C ALA A 36 8.87 -3.51 3.33
N ALA A 37 9.61 -4.02 4.31
CA ALA A 37 9.79 -3.37 5.62
C ALA A 37 10.69 -2.13 5.49
N GLY A 38 11.79 -2.26 4.76
CA GLY A 38 12.70 -1.16 4.44
C GLY A 38 11.99 -0.02 3.71
N TYR A 39 11.21 -0.32 2.67
CA TYR A 39 10.42 0.69 1.96
C TYR A 39 9.42 1.38 2.89
N THR A 40 8.70 0.64 3.74
CA THR A 40 7.77 1.24 4.72
C THR A 40 8.48 2.19 5.67
N ARG A 41 9.67 1.81 6.14
CA ARG A 41 10.49 2.62 7.04
C ARG A 41 11.04 3.88 6.37
N TYR A 42 11.52 3.77 5.13
CA TYR A 42 12.27 4.86 4.49
C TYR A 42 11.47 5.71 3.50
N ARG A 43 10.25 5.31 3.10
CA ARG A 43 9.41 6.12 2.17
C ARG A 43 8.96 7.47 2.73
N GLY A 44 9.07 7.67 4.04
CA GLY A 44 8.67 8.88 4.74
C GLY A 44 9.82 9.75 5.24
N VAL A 45 11.07 9.48 4.86
CA VAL A 45 12.22 10.25 5.38
C VAL A 45 12.10 11.75 5.08
N PRO A 46 12.60 12.65 5.94
CA PRO A 46 12.42 14.09 5.74
C PRO A 46 13.04 14.63 4.45
N ASN A 47 14.19 14.09 4.03
CA ASN A 47 14.87 14.49 2.81
C ASN A 47 14.09 14.01 1.57
N ARG A 48 13.63 14.95 0.74
CA ARG A 48 12.80 14.67 -0.44
C ARG A 48 13.54 13.86 -1.52
N GLU A 49 14.80 14.16 -1.77
CA GLU A 49 15.60 13.42 -2.76
C GLU A 49 15.85 11.99 -2.31
N ASP A 50 16.04 11.78 -1.00
CA ASP A 50 16.16 10.42 -0.46
C ASP A 50 14.84 9.64 -0.58
N ARG A 51 13.68 10.27 -0.31
CA ARG A 51 12.37 9.62 -0.56
C ARG A 51 12.20 9.23 -2.03
N ARG A 52 12.59 10.12 -2.95
CA ARG A 52 12.52 9.85 -4.39
C ARG A 52 13.40 8.68 -4.79
N LYS A 53 14.65 8.63 -4.30
CA LYS A 53 15.56 7.48 -4.51
C LYS A 53 14.96 6.19 -3.97
N VAL A 54 14.42 6.21 -2.75
CA VAL A 54 13.77 5.06 -2.12
C VAL A 54 12.59 4.56 -2.96
N PHE A 55 11.70 5.46 -3.38
CA PHE A 55 10.56 5.13 -4.23
C PHE A 55 10.99 4.52 -5.57
N GLN A 56 11.93 5.18 -6.26
CA GLN A 56 12.40 4.74 -7.58
C GLN A 56 13.14 3.41 -7.52
N ALA A 57 13.98 3.19 -6.52
CA ALA A 57 14.69 1.94 -6.37
C ALA A 57 13.73 0.77 -6.08
N PHE A 58 12.81 0.95 -5.13
CA PHE A 58 11.82 -0.07 -4.77
C PHE A 58 10.94 -0.45 -5.96
N PHE A 59 10.20 0.52 -6.52
CA PHE A 59 9.29 0.25 -7.64
C PHE A 59 10.02 -0.03 -8.96
N GLY A 60 11.24 0.49 -9.13
CA GLY A 60 12.12 0.13 -10.25
C GLY A 60 12.39 -1.38 -10.24
N ARG A 61 12.74 -1.94 -9.08
CA ARG A 61 12.94 -3.38 -8.96
C ARG A 61 11.66 -4.18 -9.21
N TYR A 62 10.50 -3.74 -8.71
CA TYR A 62 9.21 -4.38 -9.06
C TYR A 62 8.92 -4.33 -10.58
N SER A 63 9.25 -3.22 -11.23
CA SER A 63 8.94 -3.03 -12.66
C SER A 63 9.68 -4.02 -13.57
N GLU A 64 10.89 -4.44 -13.18
CA GLU A 64 11.68 -5.46 -13.89
C GLU A 64 10.94 -6.82 -13.97
N PHE A 65 10.07 -7.10 -13.00
CA PHE A 65 9.32 -8.35 -12.88
C PHE A 65 7.82 -8.22 -13.16
N THR A 66 7.41 -7.13 -13.84
CA THR A 66 5.99 -6.87 -14.15
C THR A 66 5.29 -8.05 -14.82
N ARG A 67 5.99 -8.80 -15.69
CA ARG A 67 5.43 -9.99 -16.36
C ARG A 67 5.17 -11.12 -15.37
N THR A 68 6.14 -11.44 -14.53
CA THR A 68 6.04 -12.49 -13.51
C THR A 68 4.91 -12.17 -12.52
N LEU A 69 4.91 -10.97 -11.97
CA LEU A 69 3.86 -10.49 -11.05
C LEU A 69 2.49 -10.44 -11.74
N GLY A 70 2.44 -10.06 -13.01
CA GLY A 70 1.22 -10.09 -13.82
C GLY A 70 0.68 -11.51 -14.00
N THR A 71 1.55 -12.50 -14.21
CA THR A 71 1.13 -13.89 -14.34
C THR A 71 0.63 -14.50 -13.03
N THR A 72 1.20 -14.14 -11.87
CA THR A 72 0.70 -14.59 -10.57
C THR A 72 -0.68 -13.99 -10.26
N LEU A 73 -0.86 -12.69 -10.53
CA LEU A 73 -2.16 -12.03 -10.41
C LEU A 73 -3.20 -12.64 -11.36
N TYR A 74 -2.82 -12.90 -12.61
CA TYR A 74 -3.71 -13.52 -13.58
C TYR A 74 -4.16 -14.93 -13.15
N ALA A 75 -3.26 -15.71 -12.53
CA ALA A 75 -3.61 -17.01 -11.98
C ALA A 75 -4.66 -16.88 -10.86
N GLN A 76 -4.51 -15.93 -9.93
CA GLN A 76 -5.51 -15.66 -8.90
C GLN A 76 -6.87 -15.25 -9.48
N VAL A 77 -6.88 -14.33 -10.46
CA VAL A 77 -8.13 -13.91 -11.12
C VAL A 77 -8.81 -15.10 -11.79
N LYS A 78 -8.05 -15.99 -12.45
CA LYS A 78 -8.59 -17.22 -13.02
C LYS A 78 -9.17 -18.16 -11.97
N ALA A 79 -8.53 -18.31 -10.82
CA ALA A 79 -9.06 -19.11 -9.74
C ALA A 79 -10.40 -18.56 -9.24
N HIS A 80 -10.51 -17.25 -9.01
CA HIS A 80 -11.78 -16.61 -8.64
C HIS A 80 -12.87 -16.74 -9.73
N MET A 81 -12.49 -16.77 -11.01
CA MET A 81 -13.43 -17.02 -12.11
C MET A 81 -13.90 -18.47 -12.15
N PHE A 82 -13.02 -19.43 -11.89
CA PHE A 82 -13.40 -20.83 -11.79
C PHE A 82 -14.35 -21.05 -10.62
N GLU A 83 -14.01 -20.50 -9.44
CA GLU A 83 -14.81 -20.62 -8.21
C GLU A 83 -16.22 -20.04 -8.38
N LYS A 84 -16.35 -18.87 -9.01
CA LYS A 84 -17.69 -18.31 -9.30
C LYS A 84 -18.50 -19.24 -10.20
N ASP A 85 -17.87 -19.86 -11.20
CA ASP A 85 -18.57 -20.64 -12.22
C ASP A 85 -19.03 -22.00 -11.66
N VAL A 86 -18.18 -22.69 -10.90
CA VAL A 86 -18.52 -24.01 -10.32
C VAL A 86 -19.59 -23.91 -9.22
N HIS A 87 -19.61 -22.79 -8.50
CA HIS A 87 -20.61 -22.51 -7.46
C HIS A 87 -21.78 -21.66 -7.96
N GLN A 88 -21.85 -21.39 -9.27
CA GLN A 88 -22.97 -20.72 -9.93
C GLN A 88 -23.27 -19.32 -9.39
N TYR A 89 -22.23 -18.59 -8.97
CA TYR A 89 -22.34 -17.17 -8.64
C TYR A 89 -22.33 -16.32 -9.92
N ASP A 90 -23.11 -15.23 -9.93
CA ASP A 90 -23.18 -14.28 -11.04
C ASP A 90 -21.87 -13.53 -11.26
N SER A 91 -21.02 -13.42 -10.23
CA SER A 91 -19.74 -12.73 -10.28
C SER A 91 -18.76 -13.22 -9.22
N SER A 92 -17.46 -13.02 -9.45
CA SER A 92 -16.43 -13.29 -8.44
C SER A 92 -16.58 -12.40 -7.21
N LEU A 93 -17.16 -11.19 -7.37
CA LEU A 93 -17.49 -10.31 -6.26
C LEU A 93 -18.58 -10.91 -5.37
N GLN A 94 -19.64 -11.44 -5.97
CA GLN A 94 -20.71 -12.13 -5.22
C GLN A 94 -20.16 -13.36 -4.49
N ALA A 95 -19.34 -14.16 -5.16
CA ALA A 95 -18.70 -15.32 -4.53
C ALA A 95 -17.88 -14.93 -3.29
N ALA A 96 -17.08 -13.86 -3.38
CA ALA A 96 -16.24 -13.38 -2.29
C ALA A 96 -17.02 -12.81 -1.09
N LEU A 97 -18.21 -12.24 -1.33
CA LEU A 97 -19.02 -11.60 -0.29
C LEU A 97 -20.07 -12.54 0.33
N PHE A 98 -20.31 -13.70 -0.28
CA PHE A 98 -21.32 -14.65 0.15
C PHE A 98 -21.08 -15.23 1.56
N PRO A 99 -19.85 -15.59 1.99
CA PRO A 99 -19.60 -16.15 3.31
C PRO A 99 -20.05 -15.22 4.46
N ASP A 100 -19.93 -13.91 4.25
CA ASP A 100 -20.33 -12.89 5.22
C ASP A 100 -21.76 -12.37 4.99
N ASN A 101 -22.50 -12.95 4.05
CA ASN A 101 -23.85 -12.55 3.65
C ASN A 101 -23.96 -11.05 3.28
N ILE A 102 -22.94 -10.53 2.58
CA ILE A 102 -22.89 -9.12 2.17
C ILE A 102 -23.44 -8.99 0.73
N PRO A 103 -24.51 -8.21 0.50
CA PRO A 103 -24.98 -7.97 -0.86
C PRO A 103 -23.95 -7.18 -1.69
N PRO A 104 -23.70 -7.53 -2.98
CA PRO A 104 -22.79 -6.78 -3.86
C PRO A 104 -23.12 -5.28 -3.98
N ALA A 105 -24.40 -4.92 -3.80
CA ALA A 105 -24.83 -3.54 -3.76
C ALA A 105 -24.13 -2.70 -2.68
N VAL A 106 -23.78 -3.29 -1.53
CA VAL A 106 -23.04 -2.61 -0.45
C VAL A 106 -21.64 -2.22 -0.93
N TYR A 107 -20.94 -3.14 -1.62
CA TYR A 107 -19.62 -2.87 -2.19
C TYR A 107 -19.66 -1.78 -3.27
N HIS A 108 -20.63 -1.84 -4.17
CA HIS A 108 -20.80 -0.82 -5.21
C HIS A 108 -21.21 0.55 -4.63
N GLN A 109 -22.00 0.57 -3.57
CA GLN A 109 -22.38 1.79 -2.88
C GLN A 109 -21.15 2.46 -2.26
N LEU A 110 -20.26 1.70 -1.62
CA LEU A 110 -18.98 2.22 -1.12
C LEU A 110 -18.15 2.87 -2.24
N ILE A 111 -18.00 2.21 -3.39
CA ILE A 111 -17.27 2.78 -4.54
C ILE A 111 -17.90 4.10 -5.00
N LYS A 112 -19.23 4.12 -5.12
CA LYS A 112 -19.99 5.30 -5.54
C LYS A 112 -19.77 6.46 -4.57
N ASP A 113 -19.87 6.20 -3.27
CA ASP A 113 -19.72 7.23 -2.24
C ASP A 113 -18.28 7.75 -2.15
N VAL A 114 -17.27 6.87 -2.28
CA VAL A 114 -15.87 7.28 -2.38
C VAL A 114 -15.65 8.18 -3.60
N HIS A 115 -16.16 7.79 -4.78
CA HIS A 115 -16.04 8.59 -6.00
C HIS A 115 -16.74 9.95 -5.89
N ALA A 116 -17.93 10.00 -5.29
CA ALA A 116 -18.65 11.25 -5.04
C ALA A 116 -17.88 12.20 -4.10
N ASN A 117 -17.02 11.64 -3.23
CA ASN A 117 -16.25 12.39 -2.24
C ASN A 117 -14.77 12.61 -2.61
N LEU A 118 -14.34 12.26 -3.83
CA LEU A 118 -12.99 12.58 -4.34
C LEU A 118 -12.61 14.07 -4.23
N PRO A 119 -13.52 15.06 -4.35
CA PRO A 119 -13.18 16.46 -4.10
C PRO A 119 -12.55 16.72 -2.73
N THR A 120 -12.95 15.97 -1.70
CA THR A 120 -12.37 16.07 -0.35
C THR A 120 -10.91 15.60 -0.33
N LEU A 121 -10.62 14.46 -0.99
CA LEU A 121 -9.26 13.97 -1.17
C LEU A 121 -8.41 14.98 -1.95
N HIS A 122 -8.93 15.52 -3.05
CA HIS A 122 -8.23 16.53 -3.85
C HIS A 122 -7.93 17.80 -3.04
N ARG A 123 -8.87 18.26 -2.20
CA ARG A 123 -8.64 19.39 -1.30
C ARG A 123 -7.53 19.09 -0.29
N TYR A 124 -7.52 17.90 0.30
CA TYR A 124 -6.45 17.47 1.21
C TYR A 124 -5.08 17.43 0.52
N LEU A 125 -4.99 16.88 -0.69
CA LEU A 125 -3.73 16.83 -1.43
C LEU A 125 -3.22 18.22 -1.81
N LYS A 126 -4.11 19.16 -2.18
CA LYS A 126 -3.73 20.57 -2.40
C LYS A 126 -3.20 21.23 -1.13
N LEU A 127 -3.90 21.08 -0.01
CA LEU A 127 -3.45 21.61 1.28
C LEU A 127 -2.09 21.02 1.67
N ARG A 128 -1.89 19.71 1.48
CA ARG A 128 -0.61 19.05 1.75
C ARG A 128 0.51 19.64 0.87
N GLN A 129 0.23 19.85 -0.41
CA GLN A 129 1.17 20.48 -1.34
C GLN A 129 1.60 21.88 -0.86
N GLU A 130 0.62 22.71 -0.48
CA GLU A 130 0.84 24.07 0.04
C GLU A 130 1.69 24.04 1.31
N LEU A 131 1.34 23.21 2.29
CA LEU A 131 2.06 23.09 3.57
C LEU A 131 3.49 22.55 3.40
N MET A 132 3.71 21.67 2.43
CA MET A 132 5.04 21.14 2.12
C MET A 132 5.88 22.10 1.27
N GLY A 133 5.28 23.12 0.66
CA GLY A 133 5.96 24.11 -0.18
C GLY A 133 6.57 23.51 -1.45
N VAL A 134 5.88 22.57 -2.10
CA VAL A 134 6.38 21.88 -3.32
C VAL A 134 5.57 22.25 -4.56
N ASP A 135 6.24 22.45 -5.69
CA ASP A 135 5.60 22.84 -6.96
C ASP A 135 4.63 21.78 -7.50
N GLN A 136 4.98 20.51 -7.30
CA GLN A 136 4.14 19.37 -7.62
C GLN A 136 4.25 18.34 -6.50
N LEU A 137 3.11 17.98 -5.92
CA LEU A 137 3.02 16.87 -4.97
C LEU A 137 3.11 15.54 -5.72
N ARG A 138 4.04 14.68 -5.32
CA ARG A 138 4.24 13.35 -5.91
C ARG A 138 3.88 12.24 -4.91
N TYR A 139 3.79 11.01 -5.39
CA TYR A 139 3.49 9.85 -4.52
C TYR A 139 4.55 9.70 -3.40
N ASP A 140 5.81 9.94 -3.73
CA ASP A 140 6.93 9.93 -2.79
C ASP A 140 6.90 11.07 -1.75
N ASP A 141 5.94 11.99 -1.82
CA ASP A 141 5.69 13.01 -0.80
C ASP A 141 4.57 12.62 0.19
N LEU A 142 3.77 11.59 -0.10
CA LEU A 142 2.53 11.28 0.63
C LEU A 142 2.74 10.68 2.02
N TYR A 143 3.94 10.17 2.30
CA TYR A 143 4.27 9.52 3.58
C TYR A 143 5.26 10.30 4.42
N ALA A 144 5.77 11.42 3.92
CA ALA A 144 6.61 12.33 4.69
C ALA A 144 5.76 13.08 5.75
N PRO A 145 6.36 13.53 6.86
CA PRO A 145 5.72 14.50 7.75
C PRO A 145 5.34 15.77 6.97
N ILE A 146 4.09 16.22 7.13
CA ILE A 146 3.60 17.47 6.51
C ILE A 146 4.22 18.68 7.21
N ILE A 147 4.42 18.57 8.53
CA ILE A 147 4.96 19.63 9.39
C ILE A 147 6.35 19.20 9.86
N LYS A 148 7.32 20.13 9.83
CA LYS A 148 8.68 19.90 10.33
C LYS A 148 8.70 19.92 11.87
N GLY A 149 9.55 19.08 12.47
CA GLY A 149 9.90 19.19 13.89
C GLY A 149 8.94 18.53 14.87
N VAL A 150 8.03 17.66 14.40
CA VAL A 150 7.21 16.83 15.28
C VAL A 150 7.94 15.50 15.50
N ASP A 151 8.72 15.42 16.57
CA ASP A 151 9.32 14.18 17.06
C ASP A 151 8.75 13.89 18.46
N ILE A 152 7.60 13.22 18.49
CA ILE A 152 6.88 12.93 19.73
C ILE A 152 7.21 11.50 20.15
N HIS A 153 7.87 11.37 21.31
CA HIS A 153 8.14 10.09 21.96
C HIS A 153 7.32 9.99 23.24
N TYR A 154 6.71 8.83 23.44
CA TYR A 154 6.01 8.50 24.67
C TYR A 154 6.64 7.26 25.30
N THR A 155 6.81 7.28 26.63
CA THR A 155 7.05 6.04 27.36
C THR A 155 5.76 5.21 27.41
N PRO A 156 5.84 3.88 27.66
CA PRO A 156 4.66 3.06 27.84
C PRO A 156 3.68 3.61 28.89
N GLU A 157 4.18 4.20 29.97
CA GLU A 157 3.38 4.80 31.05
C GLU A 157 2.66 6.05 30.57
N GLN A 158 3.35 6.93 29.83
CA GLN A 158 2.75 8.13 29.24
C GLN A 158 1.67 7.77 28.22
N ALA A 159 1.94 6.77 27.37
CA ALA A 159 0.97 6.28 26.39
C ALA A 159 -0.27 5.69 27.07
N LYS A 160 -0.09 4.92 28.16
CA LYS A 160 -1.19 4.36 28.95
C LYS A 160 -2.06 5.48 29.56
N GLU A 161 -1.43 6.46 30.19
CA GLU A 161 -2.14 7.57 30.84
C GLU A 161 -2.91 8.42 29.82
N LEU A 162 -2.27 8.79 28.71
CA LEU A 162 -2.93 9.53 27.63
C LEU A 162 -4.12 8.76 27.05
N THR A 163 -3.98 7.44 26.89
CA THR A 163 -5.08 6.60 26.41
C THR A 163 -6.25 6.61 27.39
N TYR A 164 -5.97 6.54 28.70
CA TYR A 164 -7.01 6.59 29.73
C TYR A 164 -7.74 7.94 29.76
N GLN A 165 -7.02 9.05 29.56
CA GLN A 165 -7.60 10.38 29.53
C GLN A 165 -8.42 10.68 28.27
N ALA A 166 -8.17 9.95 27.18
CA ALA A 166 -8.81 10.18 25.89
C ALA A 166 -10.13 9.40 25.69
N VAL A 167 -10.45 8.45 26.58
CA VAL A 167 -11.68 7.64 26.57
C VAL A 167 -12.63 8.03 27.69
#